data_AF-A0A661ERZ6-F1
#
_entry.id   AF-A0A661ERZ6-F1
#
_cell.length_a   1.000
_cell.length_b   1.000
_cell.length_c   1.000
_cell.angle_alpha   90.00
_cell.angle_beta   90.00
_cell.angle_gamma   90.00
#
_symmetry.space_group_name_H-M   'P 1'
#
loop_
_entity.id
_entity.type
_entity.pdbx_description
1 polymer ?
#
loop_
_entity_poly.entity_id
_entity_poly.type
_entity_poly.pdbx_seq_one_letter_code
_entity_poly.pdbx_strand_id
1 'polypeptide(L)'
;MPSESHYEVNGFGRWGHFQTVIPTLFRKVAGIHWQRERITTADEDFIDLDWLTNDNANLVLLCHGLEGSSDTHYMKGMARACAAAGWDVVAYHFRGCSGEPNRLARAYHSGATDDLA
;
A
#
# COMPACT_ATOMS: atom_id res chain seq x y z
N MET A 1 -19.27 -21.77 14.75
CA MET A 1 -18.40 -22.19 15.86
C MET A 1 -17.03 -21.59 15.60
N PRO A 2 -16.41 -20.83 16.52
CA PRO A 2 -15.03 -20.39 16.30
C PRO A 2 -14.14 -21.63 16.42
N SER A 3 -13.32 -21.89 15.40
CA SER A 3 -12.26 -22.90 15.51
C SER A 3 -11.24 -22.43 16.55
N GLU A 4 -10.98 -23.23 17.57
CA GLU A 4 -9.88 -22.92 18.50
C GLU A 4 -8.56 -22.87 17.73
N SER A 5 -7.80 -21.77 17.87
CA SER A 5 -6.50 -21.67 17.24
C SER A 5 -5.45 -22.34 18.13
N HIS A 6 -4.80 -23.39 17.62
CA HIS A 6 -3.65 -24.05 18.27
C HIS A 6 -2.34 -23.27 18.05
N TYR A 7 -2.40 -21.93 18.05
CA TYR A 7 -1.22 -21.11 17.79
C TYR A 7 -0.45 -20.87 19.10
N GLU A 8 0.61 -21.65 19.32
CA GLU A 8 1.54 -21.44 20.43
C GLU A 8 2.79 -20.67 19.96
N VAL A 9 3.05 -19.53 20.60
CA VAL A 9 4.24 -18.72 20.30
C VAL A 9 5.41 -19.15 21.18
N ASN A 10 6.45 -19.70 20.57
CA ASN A 10 7.68 -20.10 21.26
C ASN A 10 8.77 -19.02 21.23
N GLY A 11 9.56 -18.94 22.31
CA GLY A 11 10.73 -18.06 22.41
C GLY A 11 10.40 -16.55 22.48
N PHE A 12 11.18 -15.74 21.74
CA PHE A 12 11.06 -14.27 21.72
C PHE A 12 9.69 -13.74 21.24
N GLY A 13 8.88 -14.56 20.56
CA GLY A 13 7.56 -14.16 20.09
C GLY A 13 6.53 -13.93 21.21
N ARG A 14 6.80 -14.31 22.47
CA ARG A 14 5.96 -13.95 23.63
C ARG A 14 5.95 -12.46 23.93
N TRP A 15 6.94 -11.72 23.45
CA TRP A 15 6.98 -10.27 23.53
C TRP A 15 6.21 -9.68 22.35
N GLY A 16 4.92 -9.37 22.56
CA GLY A 16 4.00 -8.98 21.48
C GLY A 16 4.50 -7.83 20.58
N HIS A 17 5.30 -6.91 21.12
CA HIS A 17 5.88 -5.81 20.33
C HIS A 17 6.93 -6.26 19.31
N PHE A 18 7.68 -7.34 19.55
CA PHE A 18 8.68 -7.84 18.61
C PHE A 18 8.05 -8.34 17.30
N GLN A 19 6.83 -8.88 17.38
CA GLN A 19 6.07 -9.30 16.20
C GLN A 19 5.71 -8.12 15.28
N THR A 20 5.62 -6.91 15.83
CA THR A 20 5.39 -5.68 15.06
C THR A 20 6.72 -5.07 14.59
N VAL A 21 7.71 -4.94 15.47
CA VAL A 21 8.96 -4.22 15.18
C VAL A 21 9.85 -4.97 14.19
N ILE A 22 10.02 -6.29 14.35
CA ILE A 22 10.94 -7.06 13.51
C ILE A 22 10.54 -6.98 12.02
N PRO A 23 9.28 -7.25 11.63
CA PRO A 23 8.89 -7.14 10.22
C PRO A 23 9.05 -5.73 9.67
N THR A 24 8.74 -4.69 10.45
CA THR A 24 8.91 -3.29 10.01
C THR A 24 10.36 -2.96 9.67
N LEU A 25 11.32 -3.47 10.45
CA LEU A 25 12.74 -3.17 10.27
C LEU A 25 13.44 -4.06 9.25
N PHE A 26 13.06 -5.34 9.17
CA PHE A 26 13.86 -6.34 8.45
C PHE A 26 13.16 -6.96 7.23
N ARG A 27 11.83 -6.84 7.09
CA ARG A 27 11.12 -7.44 5.95
C ARG A 27 11.50 -6.71 4.66
N LYS A 28 12.03 -7.47 3.69
CA LYS A 28 12.27 -7.00 2.33
C LYS A 28 11.33 -7.71 1.37
N VAL A 29 10.65 -6.94 0.53
CA VAL A 29 9.84 -7.45 -0.57
C VAL A 29 10.41 -6.86 -1.86
N ALA A 30 10.96 -7.72 -2.71
CA ALA A 30 11.61 -7.37 -3.95
C ALA A 30 10.81 -7.88 -5.16
N GLY A 31 11.16 -7.40 -6.36
CA GLY A 31 10.61 -7.88 -7.63
C GLY A 31 9.29 -7.23 -8.05
N ILE A 32 8.84 -6.19 -7.35
CA ILE A 32 7.72 -5.36 -7.79
C ILE A 32 8.28 -4.21 -8.63
N HIS A 33 7.80 -4.10 -9.86
CA HIS A 33 8.15 -3.03 -10.78
C HIS A 33 6.86 -2.28 -11.10
N TRP A 34 6.75 -1.06 -10.58
CA TRP A 34 5.59 -0.21 -10.76
C TRP A 34 5.65 0.51 -12.10
N GLN A 35 4.51 0.61 -12.78
CA GLN A 35 4.31 1.54 -13.89
C GLN A 35 3.54 2.75 -13.36
N ARG A 36 4.17 3.92 -13.32
CA ARG A 36 3.53 5.13 -12.78
C ARG A 36 2.66 5.81 -13.82
N GLU A 37 1.45 6.15 -13.43
CA GLU A 37 0.52 7.03 -14.15
C GLU A 37 0.19 8.24 -13.28
N ARG A 38 0.17 9.43 -13.88
CA ARG A 38 -0.27 10.66 -13.21
C ARG A 38 -1.62 11.09 -13.75
N ILE A 39 -2.57 11.32 -12.86
CA ILE A 39 -3.89 11.85 -13.18
C ILE A 39 -4.00 13.28 -12.67
N THR A 40 -4.35 14.21 -13.55
CA THR A 40 -4.68 15.59 -13.18
C THR A 40 -6.04 15.60 -12.49
N THR A 41 -6.12 16.18 -11.31
CA THR A 41 -7.37 16.30 -10.53
C THR A 41 -8.21 17.49 -11.02
N ALA A 42 -9.49 17.53 -10.63
CA ALA A 42 -10.42 18.58 -11.05
C ALA A 42 -10.03 19.99 -10.57
N ASP A 43 -9.22 20.09 -9.51
CA ASP A 43 -8.64 21.33 -8.99
C ASP A 43 -7.28 21.68 -9.63
N GLU A 44 -6.98 21.10 -10.80
CA GLU A 44 -5.74 21.32 -11.58
C GLU A 44 -4.45 20.89 -10.85
N ASP A 45 -4.58 20.10 -9.79
CA ASP A 45 -3.47 19.43 -9.12
C ASP A 45 -3.23 18.03 -9.72
N PHE A 46 -2.66 17.09 -8.97
CA PHE A 46 -2.46 15.72 -9.43
C PHE A 46 -2.51 14.66 -8.32
N ILE A 47 -2.79 13.42 -8.74
CA ILE A 47 -2.55 12.19 -7.98
C ILE A 47 -1.71 11.24 -8.85
N ASP A 48 -0.88 10.42 -8.21
CA ASP A 48 -0.09 9.39 -8.89
C ASP A 48 -0.61 7.99 -8.52
N LEU A 49 -0.66 7.12 -9.54
CA LEU A 49 -1.02 5.72 -9.43
C LEU A 49 0.18 4.87 -9.87
N ASP A 50 0.51 3.86 -9.08
CA ASP A 50 1.54 2.88 -9.41
C ASP A 50 0.88 1.53 -9.74
N TRP A 51 1.00 1.12 -11.00
CA TRP A 51 0.33 -0.05 -11.57
C TRP A 51 1.21 -1.29 -11.58
N LEU A 52 0.60 -2.42 -11.26
CA LEU A 52 1.10 -3.77 -11.48
C LEU A 52 -0.03 -4.60 -12.11
N THR A 53 -0.04 -4.68 -13.43
CA THR A 53 -1.10 -5.31 -14.23
C THR A 53 -0.56 -6.45 -15.09
N ASN A 54 -1.38 -7.49 -15.26
CA ASN A 54 -1.18 -8.61 -16.18
C ASN A 54 -2.51 -8.96 -16.89
N ASP A 55 -3.34 -7.96 -17.21
CA ASP A 55 -4.65 -8.11 -17.87
C ASP A 55 -5.61 -9.07 -17.13
N ASN A 56 -5.63 -9.01 -15.79
CA ASN A 56 -6.53 -9.84 -15.00
C ASN A 56 -7.96 -9.27 -14.97
N ALA A 57 -8.94 -10.14 -14.75
CA ALA A 57 -10.35 -9.73 -14.67
C ALA A 57 -10.70 -8.92 -13.41
N ASN A 58 -9.87 -9.02 -12.35
CA ASN A 58 -10.09 -8.35 -11.08
C ASN A 58 -8.97 -7.34 -10.81
N LEU A 59 -9.34 -6.19 -10.26
CA LEU A 59 -8.43 -5.11 -9.87
C LEU A 59 -8.58 -4.82 -8.37
N VAL A 60 -7.47 -4.63 -7.67
CA VAL A 60 -7.45 -4.12 -6.30
C VAL A 60 -6.77 -2.76 -6.24
N LEU A 61 -7.40 -1.83 -5.53
CA LEU A 61 -6.81 -0.55 -5.17
C LEU A 61 -6.22 -0.62 -3.77
N LEU A 62 -4.94 -0.28 -3.63
CA LEU A 62 -4.24 -0.21 -2.36
C LEU A 62 -4.02 1.24 -1.97
N CYS A 63 -4.53 1.62 -0.80
CA CYS A 63 -4.26 2.91 -0.17
C CYS A 63 -3.22 2.70 0.94
N HIS A 64 -2.16 3.51 0.94
CA HIS A 64 -1.14 3.43 1.97
C HIS A 64 -1.57 4.08 3.29
N GLY A 65 -0.80 3.92 4.37
CA GLY A 65 -0.99 4.63 5.63
C GLY A 65 -0.31 6.00 5.66
N LEU A 66 -0.29 6.66 6.83
CA LEU A 66 0.40 7.95 7.03
C LEU A 66 1.85 7.88 6.54
N GLU A 67 2.23 8.84 5.69
CA GLU A 67 3.54 9.03 5.05
C GLU A 67 4.05 7.79 4.31
N GLY A 68 3.12 6.93 3.90
CA GLY A 68 3.42 5.74 3.10
C GLY A 68 3.64 6.06 1.62
N SER A 69 3.92 4.99 0.89
CA SER A 69 4.00 4.98 -0.57
C SER A 69 3.88 3.53 -1.06
N SER A 70 3.69 3.35 -2.36
CA SER A 70 3.75 2.04 -3.04
C SER A 70 5.03 1.25 -2.73
N ASP A 71 6.11 1.94 -2.37
CA ASP A 71 7.43 1.37 -2.10
C ASP A 71 7.67 0.92 -0.66
N THR A 72 6.70 1.11 0.23
CA THR A 72 6.77 0.56 1.59
C THR A 72 6.65 -0.98 1.58
N HIS A 73 7.29 -1.64 2.54
CA HIS A 73 7.37 -3.10 2.57
C HIS A 73 6.00 -3.78 2.70
N TYR A 74 5.04 -3.16 3.39
CA TYR A 74 3.70 -3.70 3.54
C TYR A 74 2.89 -3.53 2.25
N MET A 75 3.02 -2.40 1.54
CA MET A 75 2.37 -2.17 0.23
C MET A 75 2.89 -3.15 -0.81
N LYS A 76 4.22 -3.29 -0.95
CA LYS A 76 4.82 -4.31 -1.84
C LYS A 76 4.42 -5.73 -1.46
N GLY A 77 4.33 -6.00 -0.15
CA GLY A 77 3.86 -7.29 0.36
C GLY A 77 2.42 -7.61 -0.05
N MET A 78 1.53 -6.63 0.08
CA MET A 78 0.11 -6.75 -0.29
C MET A 78 -0.05 -6.88 -1.80
N ALA A 79 0.64 -6.04 -2.57
CA ALA A 79 0.63 -6.09 -4.03
C ALA A 79 1.07 -7.46 -4.56
N ARG A 80 2.18 -8.00 -4.02
CA ARG A 80 2.65 -9.35 -4.38
C ARG A 80 1.63 -10.43 -4.06
N ALA A 81 0.95 -10.33 -2.92
CA ALA A 81 -0.06 -11.30 -2.52
C ALA A 81 -1.29 -11.26 -3.44
N CYS A 82 -1.77 -10.07 -3.80
CA CYS A 82 -2.90 -9.88 -4.71
C CYS A 82 -2.56 -10.33 -6.13
N ALA A 83 -1.38 -9.95 -6.64
CA ALA A 83 -0.90 -10.39 -7.94
C ALA A 83 -0.76 -11.93 -8.01
N ALA A 84 -0.24 -12.57 -6.96
CA ALA A 84 -0.17 -14.02 -6.88
C ALA A 84 -1.54 -14.71 -6.81
N ALA A 85 -2.58 -13.98 -6.40
CA ALA A 85 -3.97 -14.43 -6.41
C ALA A 85 -4.69 -14.17 -7.75
N GLY A 86 -4.00 -13.63 -8.76
CA GLY A 86 -4.57 -13.35 -10.09
C GLY A 86 -5.36 -12.04 -10.15
N TRP A 87 -4.94 -11.02 -9.39
CA TRP A 87 -5.52 -9.69 -9.42
C TRP A 87 -4.50 -8.69 -9.95
N ASP A 88 -4.96 -7.74 -10.75
CA ASP A 88 -4.19 -6.53 -11.03
C ASP A 88 -4.21 -5.63 -9.79
N VAL A 89 -3.13 -4.86 -9.61
CA VAL A 89 -2.94 -4.01 -8.44
C VAL A 89 -2.66 -2.59 -8.85
N VAL A 90 -3.34 -1.65 -8.22
CA VAL A 90 -3.04 -0.22 -8.27
C VAL A 90 -2.69 0.25 -6.87
N ALA A 91 -1.52 0.85 -6.70
CA ALA A 91 -1.19 1.58 -5.48
C ALA A 91 -1.47 3.07 -5.71
N TYR A 92 -2.43 3.60 -4.95
CA TYR A 92 -2.80 5.01 -4.97
C TYR A 92 -1.89 5.81 -4.04
N HIS A 93 -1.31 6.90 -4.54
CA HIS A 93 -0.57 7.85 -3.73
C HIS A 93 -1.47 9.01 -3.31
N PHE A 94 -1.58 9.19 -2.01
CA PHE A 94 -2.16 10.42 -1.47
C PHE A 94 -1.34 11.64 -1.90
N ARG A 95 -2.00 12.81 -1.97
CA ARG A 95 -1.34 14.09 -2.28
C ARG A 95 -0.13 14.32 -1.37
N GLY A 96 1.04 14.51 -1.97
CA GLY A 96 2.33 14.77 -1.34
C GLY A 96 3.15 13.50 -1.07
N CYS A 97 2.63 12.31 -1.38
CA CYS A 97 3.26 11.03 -1.03
C CYS A 97 3.85 10.26 -2.23
N SER A 98 3.90 10.85 -3.42
CA SER A 98 4.48 10.21 -4.61
C SER A 98 5.96 10.54 -4.84
N GLY A 99 6.56 11.36 -3.96
CA GLY A 99 7.95 11.83 -4.07
C GLY A 99 8.08 13.20 -4.74
N GLU A 100 6.97 13.76 -5.24
CA GLU A 100 6.88 15.13 -5.75
C GLU A 100 5.82 15.90 -4.94
N PRO A 101 6.12 17.13 -4.49
CA PRO A 101 5.11 18.00 -3.89
C PRO A 101 3.99 18.32 -4.90
N ASN A 102 2.76 18.34 -4.40
CA ASN A 102 1.60 18.80 -5.17
C ASN A 102 1.71 20.26 -5.59
N ARG A 103 0.95 20.63 -6.64
CA ARG A 103 0.92 22.01 -7.15
C ARG A 103 0.25 22.96 -6.17
N LEU A 104 -0.77 22.47 -5.48
CA LEU A 104 -1.49 23.22 -4.47
C LEU A 104 -0.92 22.89 -3.08
N ALA A 105 -1.03 23.85 -2.15
CA ALA A 105 -0.71 23.63 -0.74
C ALA A 105 -1.83 22.84 -0.03
N ARG A 106 -2.20 21.70 -0.60
CA ARG A 106 -3.23 20.77 -0.12
C ARG A 106 -2.58 19.42 0.11
N ALA A 107 -2.65 18.95 1.36
CA ALA A 107 -2.19 17.63 1.76
C ALA A 107 -3.38 16.71 2.05
N TYR A 108 -3.12 15.40 2.06
CA TYR A 108 -4.08 14.42 2.57
C TYR A 108 -4.16 14.45 4.10
N HIS A 109 -5.22 13.83 4.61
CA HIS A 109 -5.38 13.46 6.01
C HIS A 109 -6.25 12.20 6.07
N SER A 110 -6.48 11.63 7.25
CA SER A 110 -7.23 10.38 7.44
C SER A 110 -8.70 10.41 6.97
N GLY A 111 -9.21 11.59 6.61
CA GLY A 111 -10.56 11.79 6.10
C GLY A 111 -10.60 12.37 4.69
N ALA A 112 -9.45 12.59 4.05
CA ALA A 112 -9.38 13.08 2.68
C ALA A 112 -9.75 11.95 1.72
N THR A 113 -11.01 11.95 1.29
CA THR A 113 -11.59 10.90 0.41
C THR A 113 -12.06 11.45 -0.93
N ASP A 114 -12.07 12.78 -1.10
CA ASP A 114 -12.60 13.46 -2.28
C ASP A 114 -11.90 13.05 -3.58
N ASP A 115 -10.61 12.71 -3.52
CA ASP A 115 -9.83 12.27 -4.70
C ASP A 115 -10.17 10.83 -5.13
N LEU A 116 -10.87 10.05 -4.29
CA LEU A 116 -11.25 8.66 -4.56
C LEU A 116 -12.76 8.49 -4.85
N ALA A 117 -13.56 9.49 -4.47
CA ALA A 117 -15.03 9.43 -4.49
C ALA A 117 -15.67 9.50 -5.89
#